data_AF-A0A182VB10-F1
#
_entry.id   AF-A0A182VB10-F1
#
_cell.length_a   1.000
_cell.length_b   1.000
_cell.length_c   1.000
_cell.angle_alpha   90.00
_cell.angle_beta   90.00
_cell.angle_gamma   90.00
#
_symmetry.space_group_name_H-M   'P 1'
#
loop_
_entity.id
_entity.type
_entity.pdbx_description
1 polymer ?
#
loop_
_entity_poly.entity_id
_entity_poly.type
_entity_poly.pdbx_seq_one_letter_code
_entity_poly.pdbx_strand_id
1 'polypeptide(L)'
;MASSAPLVMRLVGSSIKIAHRAGNIIRDVMRRGDLGIVEKGKDDLQTEADRSAQRCIVASLSKLFPNATIIGEEGPSDLNVPEDWLITESNIDFLEKHKCPDAFVNLKESDVVIWVDPLDGTSEYTQGFLERVTVLIGIAVNERAVGGIIHQPYYEHDTGDIGRTIWGLHGCGTGGILPVEPPSDRFLVTTTRSHSNSIVQSALDAISPDEVLRVGGAGYKVLQLLEGKAHAYVFASAGCKKWDTCAPEAVLEANGGTLTDMLGRHYQYGKDVSFPNSSGVLGTVAGVSHDDILAKIPDNVKQAMSMY
;
A
#
# COMPACT_ATOMS: atom_id res chain seq x y z
N MET A 1 -18.68 14.64 17.45
CA MET A 1 -18.93 14.70 15.99
C MET A 1 -18.20 13.60 15.22
N ALA A 2 -16.96 13.23 15.57
CA ALA A 2 -16.26 12.11 14.91
C ALA A 2 -16.89 10.71 15.18
N SER A 3 -17.44 10.46 16.38
CA SER A 3 -18.02 9.16 16.73
C SER A 3 -19.31 8.82 15.96
N SER A 4 -19.99 9.81 15.39
CA SER A 4 -21.25 9.65 14.64
C SER A 4 -21.04 9.45 13.12
N ALA A 5 -19.82 9.63 12.62
CA ALA A 5 -19.53 9.36 11.22
C ALA A 5 -19.61 7.85 10.91
N PRO A 6 -20.01 7.44 9.69
CA PRO A 6 -20.02 6.04 9.29
C PRO A 6 -18.65 5.37 9.46
N LEU A 7 -18.66 4.05 9.69
CA LEU A 7 -17.48 3.29 10.07
C LEU A 7 -16.31 3.46 9.10
N VAL A 8 -16.52 3.33 7.79
CA VAL A 8 -15.44 3.45 6.80
C VAL A 8 -14.79 4.83 6.82
N MET A 9 -15.57 5.89 7.06
CA MET A 9 -15.07 7.25 7.14
C MET A 9 -14.18 7.43 8.37
N ARG A 10 -14.60 6.87 9.51
CA ARG A 10 -13.80 6.85 10.73
C ARG A 10 -12.52 6.03 10.55
N LEU A 11 -12.58 4.88 9.89
CA LEU A 11 -11.42 4.05 9.60
C LEU A 11 -10.39 4.81 8.78
N VAL A 12 -10.78 5.37 7.63
CA VAL A 12 -9.87 6.17 6.79
C VAL A 12 -9.32 7.37 7.55
N GLY A 13 -10.20 8.15 8.20
CA GLY A 13 -9.83 9.34 8.95
C GLY A 13 -8.84 9.06 10.08
N SER A 14 -9.03 7.98 10.85
CA SER A 14 -8.09 7.57 11.90
C SER A 14 -6.80 7.00 11.33
N SER A 15 -6.88 6.18 10.27
CA SER A 15 -5.70 5.59 9.61
C SER A 15 -4.76 6.64 9.03
N ILE A 16 -5.27 7.79 8.56
CA ILE A 16 -4.44 8.92 8.13
C ILE A 16 -3.53 9.42 9.26
N LYS A 17 -4.10 9.61 10.48
CA LYS A 17 -3.34 10.08 11.65
C LYS A 17 -2.41 8.99 12.18
N ILE A 18 -2.87 7.74 12.19
CA ILE A 18 -2.10 6.57 12.63
C ILE A 18 -0.87 6.37 11.74
N ALA A 19 -1.02 6.36 10.42
CA ALA A 19 0.09 6.16 9.48
C ALA A 19 1.12 7.30 9.59
N HIS A 20 0.67 8.54 9.80
CA HIS A 20 1.57 9.66 10.07
C HIS A 20 2.38 9.47 11.36
N ARG A 21 1.75 8.99 12.44
CA ARG A 21 2.47 8.69 13.69
C ARG A 21 3.46 7.54 13.52
N ALA A 22 3.09 6.49 12.79
CA ALA A 22 3.99 5.40 12.44
C ALA A 22 5.21 5.89 11.65
N GLY A 23 5.01 6.79 10.67
CA GLY A 23 6.10 7.44 9.95
C GLY A 23 7.06 8.22 10.84
N ASN A 24 6.56 8.93 11.85
CA ASN A 24 7.42 9.62 12.83
C ASN A 24 8.31 8.62 13.59
N ILE A 25 7.73 7.50 14.03
CA ILE A 25 8.44 6.42 14.75
C ILE A 25 9.53 5.81 13.85
N ILE A 26 9.23 5.55 12.58
CA ILE A 26 10.22 5.06 11.60
C ILE A 26 11.39 6.05 11.51
N ARG A 27 11.11 7.35 11.39
CA ARG A 27 12.15 8.39 11.36
C ARG A 27 12.94 8.49 12.67
N ASP A 28 12.32 8.25 13.82
CA ASP A 28 13.00 8.22 15.12
C ASP A 28 13.99 7.04 15.22
N VAL A 29 13.60 5.86 14.72
CA VAL A 29 14.47 4.68 14.67
C VAL A 29 15.70 4.94 13.79
N MET A 30 15.51 5.44 12.55
CA MET A 30 16.63 5.76 11.66
C MET A 30 17.58 6.79 12.29
N ARG A 31 17.05 7.82 12.95
CA ARG A 31 17.86 8.86 13.62
C ARG A 31 18.68 8.31 14.79
N ARG A 32 18.20 7.27 15.48
CA ARG A 32 18.96 6.59 16.54
C ARG A 32 20.13 5.76 15.99
N GLY A 33 20.09 5.36 14.72
CA GLY A 33 21.16 4.66 14.01
C GLY A 33 21.23 3.15 14.26
N ASP A 34 20.75 2.65 15.41
CA ASP A 34 20.58 1.21 15.64
C ASP A 34 19.24 0.74 15.08
N LEU A 35 19.28 0.12 13.90
CA LEU A 35 18.08 -0.39 13.23
C LEU A 35 17.56 -1.70 13.83
N GLY A 36 18.35 -2.41 14.65
CA GLY A 36 17.91 -3.70 15.22
C GLY A 36 17.44 -4.70 14.15
N ILE A 37 18.25 -4.87 13.09
CA ILE A 37 17.95 -5.72 11.92
C ILE A 37 17.92 -7.19 12.33
N VAL A 38 16.88 -7.90 11.87
CA VAL A 38 16.68 -9.34 12.01
C VAL A 38 16.38 -9.92 10.63
N GLU A 39 17.02 -11.03 10.27
CA GLU A 39 16.67 -11.81 9.06
C GLU A 39 15.58 -12.82 9.42
N LYS A 40 14.37 -12.62 8.87
CA LYS A 40 13.22 -13.55 9.02
C LYS A 40 13.30 -14.71 8.03
N GLY A 41 14.05 -14.54 6.95
CA GLY A 41 14.23 -15.51 5.88
C GLY A 41 15.19 -15.01 4.81
N LYS A 42 15.29 -15.75 3.71
CA LYS A 42 16.13 -15.33 2.57
C LYS A 42 15.57 -14.05 1.97
N ASP A 43 16.37 -12.99 1.97
CA ASP A 43 16.02 -11.66 1.45
C ASP A 43 14.82 -11.00 2.18
N ASP A 44 14.52 -11.46 3.41
CA ASP A 44 13.40 -10.98 4.24
C ASP A 44 13.95 -10.36 5.55
N LEU A 45 14.05 -9.04 5.56
CA LEU A 45 14.59 -8.26 6.67
C LEU A 45 13.46 -7.65 7.49
N GLN A 46 13.69 -7.53 8.80
CA GLN A 46 12.84 -6.79 9.72
C GLN A 46 13.72 -5.90 10.60
N THR A 47 13.32 -4.66 10.84
CA THR A 47 14.00 -3.72 11.73
C THR A 47 13.14 -3.36 12.93
N GLU A 48 13.71 -2.60 13.85
CA GLU A 48 12.97 -2.00 14.96
C GLU A 48 11.90 -1.01 14.49
N ALA A 49 12.06 -0.44 13.30
CA ALA A 49 11.07 0.44 12.70
C ALA A 49 9.81 -0.33 12.31
N ASP A 50 9.94 -1.50 11.67
CA ASP A 50 8.82 -2.37 11.29
C ASP A 50 8.02 -2.79 12.54
N ARG A 51 8.72 -3.29 13.57
CA ARG A 51 8.10 -3.71 14.84
C ARG A 51 7.41 -2.55 15.56
N SER A 52 8.07 -1.40 15.69
CA SER A 52 7.54 -0.26 16.41
C SER A 52 6.36 0.39 15.69
N ALA A 53 6.44 0.52 14.36
CA ALA A 53 5.36 1.02 13.53
C ALA A 53 4.14 0.08 13.61
N GLN A 54 4.33 -1.24 13.51
CA GLN A 54 3.20 -2.17 13.63
C GLN A 54 2.51 -2.06 14.98
N ARG A 55 3.28 -2.03 16.08
CA ARG A 55 2.70 -1.87 17.43
C ARG A 55 1.88 -0.60 17.56
N CYS A 56 2.39 0.54 17.06
CA CYS A 56 1.65 1.81 17.05
C CYS A 56 0.33 1.69 16.26
N ILE A 57 0.39 1.13 15.06
CA ILE A 57 -0.77 0.98 14.16
C ILE A 57 -1.81 0.05 14.77
N VAL A 58 -1.41 -1.17 15.12
CA VAL A 58 -2.31 -2.21 15.62
C VAL A 58 -2.92 -1.81 16.95
N ALA A 59 -2.16 -1.24 17.89
CA ALA A 59 -2.69 -0.76 19.18
C ALA A 59 -3.72 0.36 19.00
N SER A 60 -3.45 1.32 18.12
CA SER A 60 -4.38 2.43 17.83
C SER A 60 -5.67 1.93 17.16
N LEU A 61 -5.55 1.08 16.14
CA LEU A 61 -6.70 0.50 15.45
C LEU A 61 -7.54 -0.40 16.37
N SER A 62 -6.90 -1.24 17.18
CA SER A 62 -7.59 -2.15 18.12
C SER A 62 -8.35 -1.38 19.20
N LYS A 63 -7.83 -0.23 19.64
CA LYS A 63 -8.50 0.65 20.60
C LYS A 63 -9.71 1.35 19.99
N LEU A 64 -9.66 1.70 18.70
CA LEU A 64 -10.72 2.43 18.01
C LEU A 64 -11.81 1.54 17.40
N PHE A 65 -11.45 0.34 16.97
CA PHE A 65 -12.29 -0.59 16.21
C PHE A 65 -12.09 -2.04 16.72
N PRO A 66 -12.49 -2.33 17.97
CA PRO A 66 -12.14 -3.57 18.67
C PRO A 66 -12.70 -4.84 18.03
N ASN A 67 -13.71 -4.75 17.16
CA ASN A 67 -14.30 -5.92 16.50
C ASN A 67 -13.85 -6.06 15.03
N ALA A 68 -13.00 -5.16 14.53
CA ALA A 68 -12.44 -5.27 13.18
C ALA A 68 -11.31 -6.29 13.17
N THR A 69 -11.18 -7.05 12.09
CA THR A 69 -10.03 -7.95 11.92
C THR A 69 -8.83 -7.13 11.46
N ILE A 70 -7.69 -7.27 12.13
CA ILE A 70 -6.44 -6.59 11.78
C ILE A 70 -5.37 -7.65 11.52
N ILE A 71 -4.75 -7.62 10.34
CA ILE A 71 -3.71 -8.55 9.90
C ILE A 71 -2.49 -7.72 9.50
N GLY A 72 -1.41 -7.85 10.26
CA GLY A 72 -0.13 -7.18 9.99
C GLY A 72 0.95 -8.15 9.56
N GLU A 73 1.93 -7.65 8.81
CA GLU A 73 3.08 -8.42 8.34
C GLU A 73 3.85 -9.12 9.47
N GLU A 74 4.12 -8.40 10.56
CA GLU A 74 5.03 -8.86 11.62
C GLU A 74 4.37 -9.77 12.65
N GLY A 75 3.19 -10.32 12.31
CA GLY A 75 2.44 -11.24 13.15
C GLY A 75 1.76 -10.55 14.35
N PRO A 76 1.48 -11.29 15.43
CA PRO A 76 0.81 -10.75 16.62
C PRO A 76 1.59 -9.59 17.25
N SER A 77 0.89 -8.54 17.65
CA SER A 77 1.49 -7.33 18.24
C SER A 77 1.14 -7.18 19.72
N ASP A 78 2.12 -6.75 20.53
CA ASP A 78 1.87 -6.29 21.89
C ASP A 78 1.17 -4.92 21.84
N LEU A 79 -0.06 -4.87 22.36
CA LEU A 79 -0.91 -3.67 22.40
C LEU A 79 -0.51 -2.71 23.52
N ASN A 80 0.37 -3.12 24.44
CA ASN A 80 0.94 -2.24 25.45
C ASN A 80 2.05 -1.38 24.81
N VAL A 81 1.66 -0.16 24.41
CA VAL A 81 2.56 0.81 23.78
C VAL A 81 2.59 2.11 24.60
N PRO A 82 3.65 2.93 24.47
CA PRO A 82 3.66 4.27 25.07
C PRO A 82 2.41 5.07 24.71
N GLU A 83 1.88 5.84 25.67
CA GLU A 83 0.63 6.59 25.48
C GLU A 83 0.73 7.59 24.32
N ASP A 84 1.90 8.19 24.11
CA ASP A 84 2.17 9.13 23.02
C ASP A 84 2.23 8.47 21.63
N TRP A 85 2.26 7.12 21.56
CA TRP A 85 2.14 6.37 20.31
C TRP A 85 0.70 6.12 19.92
N LEU A 86 -0.24 6.18 20.87
CA LEU A 86 -1.65 5.87 20.62
C LEU A 86 -2.37 7.03 19.94
N ILE A 87 -2.96 6.74 18.80
CA ILE A 87 -3.89 7.65 18.14
C ILE A 87 -5.32 7.19 18.43
N THR A 88 -6.11 8.08 19.01
CA THR A 88 -7.51 7.84 19.37
C THR A 88 -8.49 8.81 18.69
N GLU A 89 -7.99 9.59 17.74
CA GLU A 89 -8.74 10.62 17.03
C GLU A 89 -8.72 10.35 15.53
N SER A 90 -9.77 10.80 14.84
CA SER A 90 -9.83 10.80 13.38
C SER A 90 -9.40 12.15 12.81
N ASN A 91 -8.94 12.15 11.56
CA ASN A 91 -8.70 13.37 10.78
C ASN A 91 -10.02 14.11 10.51
N ILE A 92 -10.20 15.28 11.15
CA ILE A 92 -11.45 16.06 11.07
C ILE A 92 -11.67 16.62 9.66
N ASP A 93 -10.61 17.15 9.05
CA ASP A 93 -10.65 17.67 7.68
C ASP A 93 -11.22 16.66 6.68
N PHE A 94 -10.76 15.41 6.76
CA PHE A 94 -11.28 14.33 5.93
C PHE A 94 -12.79 14.09 6.18
N LEU A 95 -13.19 14.00 7.45
CA LEU A 95 -14.58 13.72 7.83
C LEU A 95 -15.55 14.86 7.45
N GLU A 96 -15.10 16.11 7.49
CA GLU A 96 -15.94 17.28 7.16
C GLU A 96 -16.05 17.53 5.66
N LYS A 97 -14.98 17.24 4.90
CA LYS A 97 -14.93 17.51 3.45
C LYS A 97 -15.57 16.41 2.59
N HIS A 98 -15.79 15.22 3.14
CA HIS A 98 -16.25 14.07 2.37
C HIS A 98 -17.50 13.43 2.99
N LYS A 99 -18.38 12.92 2.12
CA LYS A 99 -19.55 12.15 2.52
C LYS A 99 -19.29 10.67 2.33
N CYS A 100 -19.82 9.86 3.23
CA CYS A 100 -19.76 8.41 3.09
C CYS A 100 -20.52 7.98 1.83
N PRO A 101 -19.92 7.17 0.93
CA PRO A 101 -20.63 6.54 -0.16
C PRO A 101 -21.75 5.63 0.35
N ASP A 102 -22.90 5.62 -0.33
CA ASP A 102 -24.10 4.88 0.12
C ASP A 102 -23.83 3.39 0.37
N ALA A 103 -22.95 2.79 -0.44
CA ALA A 103 -22.54 1.40 -0.33
C ALA A 103 -21.89 1.05 1.03
N PHE A 104 -21.39 2.04 1.77
CA PHE A 104 -20.60 1.85 2.99
C PHE A 104 -21.23 2.43 4.26
N VAL A 105 -22.42 3.01 4.17
CA VAL A 105 -23.07 3.71 5.30
C VAL A 105 -23.36 2.79 6.49
N ASN A 106 -23.74 1.53 6.22
CA ASN A 106 -24.22 0.58 7.23
C ASN A 106 -23.20 -0.50 7.62
N LEU A 107 -21.91 -0.29 7.30
CA LEU A 107 -20.87 -1.27 7.62
C LEU A 107 -20.69 -1.44 9.12
N LYS A 108 -20.48 -2.69 9.52
CA LYS A 108 -20.09 -3.08 10.88
C LYS A 108 -18.60 -3.41 10.89
N GLU A 109 -17.99 -3.32 12.07
CA GLU A 109 -16.57 -3.66 12.26
C GLU A 109 -16.26 -5.10 11.83
N SER A 110 -17.20 -6.03 12.05
CA SER A 110 -17.08 -7.43 11.61
C SER A 110 -17.00 -7.63 10.10
N ASP A 111 -17.41 -6.63 9.31
CA ASP A 111 -17.42 -6.70 7.85
C ASP A 111 -16.07 -6.24 7.25
N VAL A 112 -15.15 -5.78 8.12
CA VAL A 112 -13.90 -5.13 7.73
C VAL A 112 -12.69 -5.99 8.10
N VAL A 113 -11.76 -6.08 7.15
CA VAL A 113 -10.41 -6.59 7.37
C VAL A 113 -9.42 -5.48 7.07
N ILE A 114 -8.54 -5.18 8.02
CA ILE A 114 -7.50 -4.17 7.90
C ILE A 114 -6.17 -4.87 7.70
N TRP A 115 -5.51 -4.61 6.57
CA TRP A 115 -4.21 -5.15 6.21
C TRP A 115 -3.13 -4.10 6.47
N VAL A 116 -2.10 -4.46 7.22
CA VAL A 116 -1.03 -3.54 7.64
C VAL A 116 0.32 -4.03 7.15
N ASP A 117 0.96 -3.21 6.33
CA ASP A 117 2.41 -3.25 6.15
C ASP A 117 3.00 -2.07 6.92
N PRO A 118 3.67 -2.32 8.06
CA PRO A 118 4.15 -1.25 8.92
C PRO A 118 5.33 -0.49 8.31
N LEU A 119 6.07 -1.10 7.38
CA LEU A 119 7.21 -0.51 6.68
C LEU A 119 7.44 -1.30 5.38
N ASP A 120 6.74 -0.89 4.32
CA ASP A 120 6.96 -1.40 2.96
C ASP A 120 8.30 -0.86 2.45
N GLY A 121 9.18 -1.76 2.00
CA GLY A 121 10.53 -1.44 1.53
C GLY A 121 11.61 -1.52 2.61
N THR A 122 11.56 -2.51 3.53
CA THR A 122 12.57 -2.71 4.58
C THR A 122 13.99 -2.87 4.04
N SER A 123 14.18 -3.53 2.89
CA SER A 123 15.48 -3.63 2.23
C SER A 123 15.99 -2.27 1.75
N GLU A 124 15.11 -1.39 1.27
CA GLU A 124 15.42 -0.03 0.86
C GLU A 124 15.78 0.83 2.08
N TYR A 125 15.02 0.69 3.17
CA TYR A 125 15.27 1.38 4.43
C TYR A 125 16.65 1.07 5.00
N THR A 126 17.02 -0.22 5.07
CA THR A 126 18.35 -0.64 5.56
C THR A 126 19.51 -0.19 4.68
N GLN A 127 19.25 0.06 3.39
CA GLN A 127 20.24 0.56 2.42
C GLN A 127 20.25 2.09 2.30
N GLY A 128 19.38 2.81 3.02
CA GLY A 128 19.31 4.27 2.98
C GLY A 128 18.55 4.85 1.77
N PHE A 129 17.81 4.03 1.01
CA PHE A 129 16.89 4.51 -0.05
C PHE A 129 15.54 4.92 0.57
N LEU A 130 15.61 5.90 1.47
CA LEU A 130 14.53 6.25 2.39
C LEU A 130 13.28 6.79 1.69
N GLU A 131 13.44 7.38 0.50
CA GLU A 131 12.34 7.90 -0.31
C GLU A 131 11.38 6.80 -0.78
N ARG A 132 11.80 5.54 -0.77
CA ARG A 132 11.03 4.39 -1.29
C ARG A 132 10.23 3.67 -0.21
N VAL A 133 10.43 4.07 1.05
CA VAL A 133 9.80 3.45 2.21
C VAL A 133 8.40 4.01 2.37
N THR A 134 7.42 3.12 2.60
CA THR A 134 6.05 3.54 2.89
C THR A 134 5.44 2.77 4.07
N VAL A 135 4.37 3.29 4.65
CA VAL A 135 3.50 2.58 5.59
C VAL A 135 2.16 2.36 4.89
N LEU A 136 1.67 1.12 4.89
CA LEU A 136 0.45 0.74 4.20
C LEU A 136 -0.62 0.30 5.20
N ILE A 137 -1.79 0.92 5.11
CA ILE A 137 -2.99 0.49 5.86
C ILE A 137 -4.12 0.33 4.86
N GLY A 138 -4.39 -0.91 4.45
CA GLY A 138 -5.46 -1.28 3.53
C GLY A 138 -6.74 -1.64 4.28
N ILE A 139 -7.88 -1.19 3.79
CA ILE A 139 -9.21 -1.42 4.36
C ILE A 139 -10.01 -2.22 3.33
N ALA A 140 -10.28 -3.48 3.67
CA ALA A 140 -11.06 -4.38 2.85
C ALA A 140 -12.47 -4.59 3.43
N VAL A 141 -13.46 -4.62 2.55
CA VAL A 141 -14.87 -4.87 2.85
C VAL A 141 -15.37 -5.89 1.85
N ASN A 142 -16.02 -6.96 2.33
CA ASN A 142 -16.47 -8.08 1.49
C ASN A 142 -15.35 -8.59 0.56
N GLU A 143 -14.16 -8.77 1.12
CA GLU A 143 -12.94 -9.23 0.44
C GLU A 143 -12.39 -8.31 -0.67
N ARG A 144 -12.95 -7.13 -0.89
CA ARG A 144 -12.43 -6.14 -1.85
C ARG A 144 -11.74 -5.01 -1.12
N ALA A 145 -10.62 -4.53 -1.65
CA ALA A 145 -9.99 -3.31 -1.16
C ALA A 145 -10.92 -2.13 -1.49
N VAL A 146 -11.32 -1.34 -0.49
CA VAL A 146 -12.24 -0.21 -0.68
C VAL A 146 -11.67 1.12 -0.20
N GLY A 147 -10.72 1.08 0.73
CA GLY A 147 -9.99 2.25 1.20
C GLY A 147 -8.54 1.89 1.53
N GLY A 148 -7.64 2.86 1.46
CA GLY A 148 -6.22 2.61 1.65
C GLY A 148 -5.47 3.87 2.03
N ILE A 149 -4.46 3.71 2.88
CA ILE A 149 -3.53 4.77 3.28
C ILE A 149 -2.13 4.34 2.88
N ILE A 150 -1.41 5.23 2.20
CA ILE A 150 0.02 5.12 1.92
C ILE A 150 0.69 6.34 2.56
N HIS A 151 1.48 6.13 3.60
CA HIS A 151 2.29 7.20 4.19
C HIS A 151 3.74 7.04 3.75
N GLN A 152 4.35 8.09 3.19
CA GLN A 152 5.75 8.11 2.80
C GLN A 152 6.55 8.92 3.83
N PRO A 153 7.30 8.29 4.75
CA PRO A 153 7.87 8.98 5.89
C PRO A 153 8.95 10.00 5.52
N TYR A 154 9.63 9.81 4.39
CA TYR A 154 10.78 10.63 3.96
C TYR A 154 10.50 11.48 2.72
N TYR A 155 9.23 11.76 2.42
CA TYR A 155 8.91 12.73 1.39
C TYR A 155 9.31 14.14 1.84
N GLU A 156 10.09 14.84 1.04
CA GLU A 156 10.47 16.23 1.32
C GLU A 156 9.51 17.17 0.60
N HIS A 157 8.85 18.05 1.36
CA HIS A 157 8.04 19.12 0.78
C HIS A 157 8.90 20.34 0.49
N ASP A 158 8.50 21.15 -0.49
CA ASP A 158 9.15 22.43 -0.80
C ASP A 158 9.12 23.41 0.41
N THR A 159 8.20 23.21 1.36
CA THR A 159 8.11 23.97 2.61
C THR A 159 9.19 23.60 3.64
N GLY A 160 9.92 22.50 3.43
CA GLY A 160 10.87 21.90 4.37
C GLY A 160 10.23 20.90 5.34
N ASP A 161 8.92 20.68 5.29
CA ASP A 161 8.27 19.62 6.05
C ASP A 161 8.65 18.23 5.50
N ILE A 162 8.68 17.23 6.38
CA ILE A 162 9.04 15.85 6.02
C ILE A 162 7.88 14.90 6.29
N GLY A 163 7.56 14.11 5.28
CA GLY A 163 6.54 13.07 5.28
C GLY A 163 5.24 13.54 4.63
N ARG A 164 4.54 12.61 3.98
CA ARG A 164 3.19 12.86 3.45
C ARG A 164 2.31 11.64 3.61
N THR A 165 1.01 11.86 3.78
CA THR A 165 0.01 10.78 3.89
C THR A 165 -0.97 10.89 2.74
N ILE A 166 -0.99 9.87 1.90
CA ILE A 166 -1.94 9.69 0.82
C ILE A 166 -3.06 8.79 1.31
N TRP A 167 -4.30 9.11 0.99
CA TRP A 167 -5.45 8.25 1.21
C TRP A 167 -6.27 8.09 -0.07
N GLY A 168 -6.98 6.98 -0.16
CA GLY A 168 -7.97 6.69 -1.18
C GLY A 168 -9.17 5.98 -0.58
N LEU A 169 -10.36 6.30 -1.08
CA LEU A 169 -11.61 5.64 -0.73
C LEU A 169 -12.52 5.61 -1.95
N HIS A 170 -12.99 4.42 -2.33
CA HIS A 170 -13.90 4.25 -3.47
C HIS A 170 -15.14 5.14 -3.28
N GLY A 171 -15.45 5.95 -4.28
CA GLY A 171 -16.55 6.93 -4.22
C GLY A 171 -16.22 8.27 -3.56
N CYS A 172 -15.05 8.42 -2.92
CA CYS A 172 -14.55 9.71 -2.41
C CYS A 172 -13.31 10.22 -3.16
N GLY A 173 -12.63 9.36 -3.91
CA GLY A 173 -11.40 9.70 -4.62
C GLY A 173 -10.17 9.55 -3.74
N THR A 174 -9.15 10.35 -4.03
CA THR A 174 -7.87 10.35 -3.32
C THR A 174 -7.55 11.73 -2.72
N GLY A 175 -6.74 11.76 -1.67
CA GLY A 175 -6.20 13.00 -1.10
C GLY A 175 -4.80 12.83 -0.52
N GLY A 176 -4.15 13.95 -0.21
CA GLY A 176 -2.73 13.97 0.19
C GLY A 176 -1.74 13.82 -0.97
N ILE A 177 -2.25 13.77 -2.20
CA ILE A 177 -1.50 13.78 -3.46
C ILE A 177 -2.33 14.52 -4.52
N LEU A 178 -1.64 15.19 -5.45
CA LEU A 178 -2.22 15.66 -6.69
C LEU A 178 -1.76 14.72 -7.80
N PRO A 179 -2.65 13.85 -8.32
CA PRO A 179 -2.30 12.93 -9.39
C PRO A 179 -1.86 13.67 -10.65
N VAL A 180 -0.87 13.12 -11.34
CA VAL A 180 -0.32 13.68 -12.58
C VAL A 180 -0.40 12.64 -13.68
N GLU A 181 -0.89 13.03 -14.85
CA GLU A 181 -0.90 12.14 -16.01
C GLU A 181 0.55 11.87 -16.48
N PRO A 182 0.89 10.61 -16.79
CA PRO A 182 2.21 10.31 -17.33
C PRO A 182 2.38 10.89 -18.73
N PRO A 183 3.64 11.03 -19.22
CA PRO A 183 3.90 11.61 -20.54
C PRO A 183 3.21 10.84 -21.68
N SER A 184 2.78 11.56 -22.72
CA SER A 184 2.01 11.01 -23.84
C SER A 184 2.87 10.54 -25.02
N ASP A 185 4.15 10.90 -25.05
CA ASP A 185 5.11 10.61 -26.13
C ASP A 185 5.93 9.34 -25.91
N ARG A 186 5.78 8.69 -24.74
CA ARG A 186 6.49 7.47 -24.34
C ARG A 186 5.68 6.66 -23.33
N PHE A 187 5.99 5.38 -23.19
CA PHE A 187 5.37 4.45 -22.25
C PHE A 187 6.39 3.95 -21.23
N LEU A 188 6.16 4.24 -19.95
CA LEU A 188 7.08 3.93 -18.85
C LEU A 188 6.48 2.88 -17.92
N VAL A 189 7.31 1.93 -17.50
CA VAL A 189 6.93 0.88 -16.55
C VAL A 189 7.78 0.97 -15.29
N THR A 190 7.17 0.87 -14.12
CA THR A 190 7.89 0.63 -12.87
C THR A 190 7.85 -0.83 -12.47
N THR A 191 8.94 -1.34 -11.90
CA THR A 191 9.06 -2.73 -11.45
C THR A 191 10.04 -2.85 -10.29
N THR A 192 10.20 -4.07 -9.79
CA THR A 192 11.10 -4.43 -8.69
C THR A 192 12.56 -4.09 -8.98
N ARG A 193 13.27 -3.59 -7.96
CA ARG A 193 14.72 -3.41 -7.95
C ARG A 193 15.47 -4.71 -7.61
N SER A 194 15.03 -5.38 -6.53
CA SER A 194 15.80 -6.43 -5.87
C SER A 194 15.29 -7.85 -6.12
N HIS A 195 14.09 -8.00 -6.69
CA HIS A 195 13.42 -9.30 -6.86
C HIS A 195 13.10 -9.63 -8.32
N SER A 196 13.97 -9.21 -9.25
CA SER A 196 13.78 -9.46 -10.69
C SER A 196 14.17 -10.89 -11.05
N ASN A 197 13.49 -11.47 -12.04
CA ASN A 197 13.80 -12.79 -12.61
C ASN A 197 13.50 -12.82 -14.11
N SER A 198 13.71 -13.97 -14.77
CA SER A 198 13.48 -14.12 -16.21
C SER A 198 12.00 -13.99 -16.62
N ILE A 199 11.05 -14.31 -15.75
CA ILE A 199 9.61 -14.16 -16.00
C ILE A 199 9.21 -12.68 -15.96
N VAL A 200 9.72 -11.92 -14.98
CA VAL A 200 9.57 -10.46 -14.94
C VAL A 200 10.16 -9.83 -16.20
N GLN A 201 11.36 -10.24 -16.62
CA GLN A 201 11.98 -9.71 -17.84
C GLN A 201 11.17 -10.07 -19.09
N SER A 202 10.66 -11.30 -19.19
CA SER A 202 9.80 -11.72 -20.31
C SER A 202 8.53 -10.89 -20.42
N ALA A 203 7.92 -10.53 -19.28
CA ALA A 203 6.75 -9.65 -19.27
C ALA A 203 7.10 -8.23 -19.76
N LEU A 204 8.25 -7.67 -19.30
CA LEU A 204 8.71 -6.35 -19.72
C LEU A 204 9.06 -6.30 -21.21
N ASP A 205 9.77 -7.30 -21.72
CA ASP A 205 10.15 -7.40 -23.13
C ASP A 205 8.89 -7.43 -24.02
N ALA A 206 7.86 -8.18 -23.62
CA ALA A 206 6.60 -8.26 -24.37
C ALA A 206 5.79 -6.96 -24.33
N ILE A 207 5.85 -6.21 -23.23
CA ILE A 207 5.22 -4.89 -23.13
C ILE A 207 5.99 -3.86 -23.99
N SER A 208 7.31 -4.02 -24.11
CA SER A 208 8.24 -3.13 -24.81
C SER A 208 8.11 -1.66 -24.38
N PRO A 209 8.31 -1.33 -23.09
CA PRO A 209 8.29 0.05 -22.62
C PRO A 209 9.51 0.84 -23.11
N ASP A 210 9.35 2.15 -23.27
CA ASP A 210 10.45 3.07 -23.60
C ASP A 210 11.43 3.22 -22.43
N GLU A 211 10.95 3.11 -21.19
CA GLU A 211 11.75 3.22 -19.98
C GLU A 211 11.24 2.28 -18.87
N VAL A 212 12.18 1.69 -18.11
CA VAL A 212 11.87 0.83 -16.96
C VAL A 212 12.48 1.38 -15.67
N LEU A 213 11.62 1.84 -14.76
CA LEU A 213 12.00 2.33 -13.43
C LEU A 213 12.07 1.18 -12.43
N ARG A 214 13.29 0.80 -12.02
CA ARG A 214 13.52 -0.30 -11.06
C ARG A 214 13.66 0.23 -9.63
N VAL A 215 12.60 0.09 -8.83
CA VAL A 215 12.52 0.62 -7.46
C VAL A 215 11.97 -0.43 -6.47
N GLY A 216 12.29 -0.25 -5.19
CA GLY A 216 11.69 -1.03 -4.10
C GLY A 216 10.39 -0.39 -3.58
N GLY A 217 9.71 -1.10 -2.68
CA GLY A 217 8.44 -0.67 -2.07
C GLY A 217 7.24 -0.87 -3.00
N ALA A 218 6.30 -1.73 -2.65
CA ALA A 218 5.05 -1.93 -3.40
C ALA A 218 4.20 -0.65 -3.41
N GLY A 219 4.06 0.00 -2.27
CA GLY A 219 3.37 1.29 -2.15
C GLY A 219 4.06 2.39 -2.94
N TYR A 220 5.39 2.45 -2.88
CA TYR A 220 6.15 3.45 -3.65
C TYR A 220 5.98 3.30 -5.17
N LYS A 221 5.88 2.06 -5.67
CA LYS A 221 5.58 1.82 -7.10
C LYS A 221 4.21 2.37 -7.49
N VAL A 222 3.17 2.22 -6.66
CA VAL A 222 1.87 2.87 -6.91
C VAL A 222 1.96 4.39 -6.81
N LEU A 223 2.80 4.95 -5.93
CA LEU A 223 3.05 6.40 -5.94
C LEU A 223 3.70 6.87 -7.27
N GLN A 224 4.59 6.07 -7.90
CA GLN A 224 5.12 6.41 -9.22
C GLN A 224 4.01 6.53 -10.28
N LEU A 225 2.97 5.70 -10.19
CA LEU A 225 1.82 5.74 -11.08
C LEU A 225 1.02 7.02 -10.86
N LEU A 226 0.66 7.31 -9.60
CA LEU A 226 -0.12 8.50 -9.26
C LEU A 226 0.63 9.81 -9.58
N GLU A 227 1.97 9.81 -9.53
CA GLU A 227 2.79 10.97 -9.85
C GLU A 227 3.15 11.11 -11.33
N GLY A 228 2.57 10.28 -12.21
CA GLY A 228 2.85 10.32 -13.65
C GLY A 228 4.29 9.91 -14.02
N LYS A 229 5.01 9.26 -13.11
CA LYS A 229 6.37 8.76 -13.35
C LYS A 229 6.37 7.42 -14.10
N ALA A 230 5.27 6.67 -14.02
CA ALA A 230 5.07 5.44 -14.79
C ALA A 230 3.60 5.29 -15.20
N HIS A 231 3.37 4.64 -16.35
CA HIS A 231 2.03 4.27 -16.83
C HIS A 231 1.54 2.98 -16.17
N ALA A 232 2.47 2.04 -15.91
CA ALA A 232 2.15 0.74 -15.35
C ALA A 232 3.18 0.26 -14.32
N TYR A 233 2.70 -0.49 -13.33
CA TYR A 233 3.48 -1.28 -12.41
C TYR A 233 3.39 -2.75 -12.84
N VAL A 234 4.51 -3.36 -13.23
CA VAL A 234 4.55 -4.76 -13.71
C VAL A 234 5.48 -5.59 -12.83
N PHE A 235 4.96 -6.64 -12.21
CA PHE A 235 5.75 -7.57 -11.41
C PHE A 235 5.25 -9.01 -11.57
N ALA A 236 5.76 -9.71 -12.58
CA ALA A 236 5.43 -11.10 -12.87
C ALA A 236 6.25 -12.09 -12.01
N SER A 237 6.09 -12.01 -10.70
CA SER A 237 6.70 -12.94 -9.75
C SER A 237 5.85 -13.03 -8.48
N ALA A 238 5.90 -14.19 -7.81
CA ALA A 238 5.53 -14.24 -6.40
C ALA A 238 6.50 -13.36 -5.58
N GLY A 239 6.01 -12.81 -4.47
CA GLY A 239 6.85 -12.07 -3.53
C GLY A 239 6.04 -11.13 -2.63
N CYS A 240 5.13 -10.37 -3.24
CA CYS A 240 4.18 -9.54 -2.50
C CYS A 240 3.15 -10.41 -1.78
N LYS A 241 2.54 -9.85 -0.75
CA LYS A 241 1.46 -10.41 0.04
C LYS A 241 0.28 -9.43 0.05
N LYS A 242 -0.80 -9.78 0.75
CA LYS A 242 -2.02 -8.96 0.81
C LYS A 242 -1.77 -7.58 1.42
N TRP A 243 -0.89 -7.46 2.41
CA TRP A 243 -0.53 -6.17 3.01
C TRP A 243 0.22 -5.23 2.06
N ASP A 244 1.04 -5.76 1.14
CA ASP A 244 1.71 -4.97 0.09
C ASP A 244 0.74 -4.34 -0.93
N THR A 245 -0.45 -4.92 -1.11
CA THR A 245 -1.34 -4.60 -2.25
C THR A 245 -2.67 -4.01 -1.84
N CYS A 246 -3.20 -4.31 -0.65
CA CYS A 246 -4.53 -3.85 -0.25
C CYS A 246 -4.66 -2.31 -0.23
N ALA A 247 -3.73 -1.62 0.45
CA ALA A 247 -3.76 -0.16 0.47
C ALA A 247 -3.45 0.44 -0.92
N PRO A 248 -2.40 -0.02 -1.63
CA PRO A 248 -2.09 0.49 -2.96
C PRO A 248 -3.19 0.26 -4.02
N GLU A 249 -3.87 -0.89 -4.01
CA GLU A 249 -5.03 -1.17 -4.88
C GLU A 249 -6.14 -0.14 -4.63
N ALA A 250 -6.58 0.01 -3.37
CA ALA A 250 -7.65 0.94 -3.04
C ALA A 250 -7.31 2.41 -3.39
N VAL A 251 -6.05 2.83 -3.20
CA VAL A 251 -5.63 4.19 -3.55
C VAL A 251 -5.59 4.38 -5.06
N LEU A 252 -5.05 3.42 -5.82
CA LEU A 252 -4.98 3.50 -7.27
C LEU A 252 -6.37 3.48 -7.91
N GLU A 253 -7.24 2.58 -7.47
CA GLU A 253 -8.62 2.44 -7.98
C GLU A 253 -9.51 3.62 -7.59
N ALA A 254 -9.34 4.19 -6.39
CA ALA A 254 -10.01 5.44 -6.02
C ALA A 254 -9.60 6.62 -6.94
N ASN A 255 -8.44 6.53 -7.60
CA ASN A 255 -7.97 7.48 -8.60
C ASN A 255 -8.39 7.11 -10.04
N GLY A 256 -9.13 6.03 -10.24
CA GLY A 256 -9.56 5.55 -11.56
C GLY A 256 -8.54 4.68 -12.29
N GLY A 257 -7.44 4.27 -11.62
CA GLY A 257 -6.55 3.23 -12.11
C GLY A 257 -7.09 1.83 -11.85
N THR A 258 -6.26 0.82 -12.08
CA THR A 258 -6.63 -0.60 -11.86
C THR A 258 -5.44 -1.38 -11.34
N LEU A 259 -5.64 -2.23 -10.34
CA LEU A 259 -4.62 -3.17 -9.84
C LEU A 259 -5.20 -4.59 -9.78
N THR A 260 -4.51 -5.53 -10.41
CA THR A 260 -4.84 -6.96 -10.41
C THR A 260 -3.58 -7.81 -10.25
N ASP A 261 -3.74 -9.12 -10.25
CA ASP A 261 -2.64 -10.02 -10.58
C ASP A 261 -2.28 -9.98 -12.08
N MET A 262 -1.23 -10.70 -12.49
CA MET A 262 -0.81 -10.77 -13.91
C MET A 262 -1.78 -11.54 -14.82
N LEU A 263 -2.87 -12.09 -14.27
CA LEU A 263 -3.93 -12.77 -15.02
C LEU A 263 -5.21 -11.93 -15.11
N GLY A 264 -5.18 -10.68 -14.62
CA GLY A 264 -6.32 -9.76 -14.66
C GLY A 264 -7.35 -10.00 -13.56
N ARG A 265 -7.02 -10.79 -12.52
CA ARG A 265 -7.92 -11.06 -11.40
C ARG A 265 -7.62 -10.12 -10.25
N HIS A 266 -8.65 -9.47 -9.73
CA HIS A 266 -8.50 -8.72 -8.47
C HIS A 266 -8.19 -9.67 -7.32
N TYR A 267 -7.39 -9.19 -6.37
CA TYR A 267 -7.11 -9.94 -5.17
C TYR A 267 -8.32 -9.97 -4.23
N GLN A 268 -8.38 -11.06 -3.46
CA GLN A 268 -9.29 -11.19 -2.33
C GLN A 268 -8.54 -10.86 -1.04
N TYR A 269 -9.18 -10.06 -0.19
CA TYR A 269 -8.63 -9.52 1.05
C TYR A 269 -9.44 -9.95 2.29
N GLY A 270 -10.18 -11.05 2.19
CA GLY A 270 -10.90 -11.66 3.32
C GLY A 270 -9.96 -12.16 4.41
N LYS A 271 -10.47 -12.33 5.64
CA LYS A 271 -9.64 -12.70 6.80
C LYS A 271 -8.97 -14.09 6.69
N ASP A 272 -9.60 -14.99 5.93
CA ASP A 272 -9.18 -16.40 5.81
C ASP A 272 -8.45 -16.69 4.48
N VAL A 273 -8.12 -15.64 3.70
CA VAL A 273 -7.42 -15.80 2.42
C VAL A 273 -5.95 -16.14 2.62
N SER A 274 -5.35 -16.77 1.62
CA SER A 274 -3.90 -16.97 1.57
C SER A 274 -3.18 -15.61 1.46
N PHE A 275 -2.18 -15.37 2.31
CA PHE A 275 -1.48 -14.09 2.36
C PHE A 275 -0.59 -13.81 1.14
N PRO A 276 0.17 -14.78 0.58
CA PRO A 276 0.97 -14.55 -0.61
C PRO A 276 0.15 -14.18 -1.85
N ASN A 277 0.70 -13.27 -2.66
CA ASN A 277 0.26 -12.97 -4.01
C ASN A 277 1.16 -13.72 -5.00
N SER A 278 0.77 -14.95 -5.33
CA SER A 278 1.61 -15.84 -6.14
C SER A 278 1.60 -15.55 -7.64
N SER A 279 0.55 -14.86 -8.12
CA SER A 279 0.32 -14.59 -9.54
C SER A 279 0.87 -13.24 -10.02
N GLY A 280 1.81 -12.64 -9.28
CA GLY A 280 2.40 -11.33 -9.60
C GLY A 280 1.40 -10.19 -9.51
N VAL A 281 1.85 -8.96 -9.78
CA VAL A 281 1.07 -7.72 -9.68
C VAL A 281 1.12 -6.95 -11.00
N LEU A 282 -0.03 -6.49 -11.47
CA LEU A 282 -0.17 -5.52 -12.55
C LEU A 282 -1.00 -4.32 -12.06
N GLY A 283 -0.44 -3.12 -12.14
CA GLY A 283 -1.14 -1.87 -11.88
C GLY A 283 -1.07 -0.94 -13.09
N THR A 284 -2.14 -0.20 -13.38
CA THR A 284 -2.19 0.80 -14.45
C THR A 284 -2.88 2.07 -13.98
N VAL A 285 -2.38 3.23 -14.41
CA VAL A 285 -3.03 4.52 -14.13
C VAL A 285 -4.34 4.67 -14.91
N ALA A 286 -5.18 5.62 -14.50
CA ALA A 286 -6.35 6.01 -15.26
C ALA A 286 -5.97 6.40 -16.70
N GLY A 287 -6.79 5.98 -17.67
CA GLY A 287 -6.55 6.24 -19.10
C GLY A 287 -5.60 5.27 -19.80
N VAL A 288 -4.89 4.41 -19.08
CA VAL A 288 -4.11 3.30 -19.65
C VAL A 288 -4.97 2.05 -19.67
N SER A 289 -5.12 1.43 -20.85
CA SER A 289 -5.90 0.19 -21.00
C SER A 289 -5.19 -0.98 -20.31
N HIS A 290 -5.79 -1.43 -19.21
CA HIS A 290 -5.29 -2.56 -18.43
C HIS A 290 -5.32 -3.87 -19.24
N ASP A 291 -6.41 -4.08 -19.98
CA ASP A 291 -6.60 -5.25 -20.84
C ASP A 291 -5.58 -5.30 -22.00
N ASP A 292 -5.20 -4.15 -22.56
CA ASP A 292 -4.19 -4.11 -23.63
C ASP A 292 -2.81 -4.54 -23.12
N ILE A 293 -2.48 -4.22 -21.87
CA ILE A 293 -1.23 -4.68 -21.26
C ILE A 293 -1.31 -6.18 -20.98
N LEU A 294 -2.42 -6.68 -20.42
CA LEU A 294 -2.65 -8.11 -20.20
C LEU A 294 -2.60 -8.94 -21.50
N ALA A 295 -3.11 -8.37 -22.61
CA ALA A 295 -3.08 -9.00 -23.92
C ALA A 295 -1.66 -9.19 -24.46
N LYS A 296 -0.72 -8.31 -24.09
CA LYS A 296 0.71 -8.44 -24.44
C LYS A 296 1.45 -9.49 -23.61
N ILE A 297 0.94 -9.86 -22.43
CA ILE A 297 1.63 -10.82 -21.55
C ILE A 297 1.67 -12.21 -22.21
N PRO A 298 2.87 -12.79 -22.43
CA PRO A 298 3.03 -14.03 -23.16
C PRO A 298 2.60 -15.26 -22.33
N ASP A 299 2.29 -16.36 -23.02
CA ASP A 299 1.76 -17.58 -22.39
C ASP A 299 2.71 -18.20 -21.37
N ASN A 300 4.03 -18.11 -21.58
CA ASN A 300 5.00 -18.62 -20.60
C ASN A 300 4.94 -17.85 -19.27
N VAL A 301 4.69 -16.54 -19.31
CA VAL A 301 4.48 -15.72 -18.12
C VAL A 301 3.16 -16.07 -17.46
N LYS A 302 2.07 -16.15 -18.24
CA LYS A 302 0.73 -16.54 -17.72
C LYS A 302 0.76 -17.91 -17.06
N GLN A 303 1.41 -18.89 -17.68
CA GLN A 303 1.60 -20.23 -17.12
C GLN A 303 2.38 -20.18 -15.81
N ALA A 304 3.51 -19.47 -15.76
CA ALA A 304 4.29 -19.32 -14.53
C ALA A 304 3.48 -18.70 -13.39
N MET A 305 2.60 -17.73 -13.70
CA MET A 305 1.73 -17.06 -12.71
C MET A 305 0.49 -17.88 -12.33
N SER A 306 0.20 -18.98 -13.04
CA SER A 306 -0.95 -19.87 -12.77
C SER A 306 -0.59 -21.13 -11.97
N MET A 307 0.70 -21.35 -11.67
CA MET A 307 1.18 -22.58 -11.02
C MET A 307 0.93 -22.65 -9.50
N TYR A 308 0.23 -21.66 -8.91
CA TYR A 308 0.10 -21.47 -7.47
C TYR A 308 -1.32 -21.10 -7.04
#